data_AF-A0AAJ4W0I0-F1
#
_entry.id   AF-A0AAJ4W0I0-F1
#
_cell.length_a   1.000
_cell.length_b   1.000
_cell.length_c   1.000
_cell.angle_alpha   90.00
_cell.angle_beta   90.00
_cell.angle_gamma   90.00
#
_symmetry.space_group_name_H-M   'P 1'
#
loop_
_entity.id
_entity.type
_entity.pdbx_description
1 polymer ?
#
loop_
_entity_poly.entity_id
_entity_poly.type
_entity_poly.pdbx_seq_one_letter_code
_entity_poly.pdbx_strand_id
1 'polypeptide(L)'
;MNLIRNNKLLYTFDDEVVSKFVYAIDEKKIELSFDGFYDLEKEEGINRKCILIIEGWSKALSRLYPNSKFDNLESNFGIISMIVAVNVEHDEIYMTVSTIDNRHYDLIFLKPSMYISLI
;
A
#
# COMPACT_ATOMS: atom_id res chain seq x y z
N MET A 1 2.47 -13.44 4.72
CA MET A 1 1.08 -13.90 4.93
C MET A 1 0.20 -13.21 3.89
N ASN A 2 -0.68 -13.95 3.21
CA ASN A 2 -1.60 -13.35 2.23
C ASN A 2 -2.60 -12.44 2.96
N LEU A 3 -2.84 -11.25 2.42
CA LEU A 3 -3.64 -10.20 3.08
C LEU A 3 -5.08 -10.15 2.59
N ILE A 4 -5.42 -10.87 1.50
CA ILE A 4 -6.71 -10.76 0.82
C ILE A 4 -7.45 -12.09 0.87
N ARG A 5 -8.71 -12.06 1.34
CA ARG A 5 -9.64 -13.20 1.26
C ARG A 5 -11.02 -12.70 0.84
N ASN A 6 -11.59 -13.28 -0.22
CA ASN A 6 -12.90 -12.90 -0.76
C ASN A 6 -13.04 -11.38 -1.02
N ASN A 7 -12.02 -10.77 -1.64
CA ASN A 7 -11.93 -9.33 -1.90
C ASN A 7 -12.05 -8.45 -0.66
N LYS A 8 -11.60 -8.94 0.49
CA LYS A 8 -11.50 -8.18 1.73
C LYS A 8 -10.12 -8.32 2.32
N LEU A 9 -9.66 -7.24 2.95
CA LEU A 9 -8.46 -7.25 3.76
C LEU A 9 -8.68 -8.09 5.02
N LEU A 10 -7.67 -8.88 5.37
CA LEU A 10 -7.56 -9.54 6.67
C LEU A 10 -6.88 -8.65 7.72
N TYR A 11 -6.17 -7.62 7.26
CA TYR A 11 -5.39 -6.72 8.10
C TYR A 11 -5.56 -5.28 7.62
N THR A 12 -5.59 -4.33 8.56
CA THR A 12 -5.55 -2.89 8.26
C THR A 12 -4.22 -2.27 8.71
N PHE A 13 -3.86 -1.18 8.04
CA PHE A 13 -2.59 -0.44 8.12
C PHE A 13 -2.85 1.08 8.19
N ASP A 14 -4.01 1.48 8.69
CA ASP A 14 -4.44 2.86 8.70
C ASP A 14 -3.52 3.72 9.58
N ASP A 15 -3.12 4.87 9.05
CA ASP A 15 -2.21 5.85 9.68
C ASP A 15 -0.81 5.31 10.08
N GLU A 16 -0.35 4.22 9.46
CA GLU A 16 0.97 3.64 9.73
C GLU A 16 2.11 4.46 9.13
N VAL A 17 3.08 4.82 9.98
CA VAL A 17 4.27 5.58 9.57
C VAL A 17 5.29 4.65 8.92
N VAL A 18 5.65 4.95 7.67
CA VAL A 18 6.62 4.17 6.90
C VAL A 18 8.03 4.58 7.27
N SER A 19 8.80 3.62 7.80
CA SER A 19 10.21 3.77 8.17
C SER A 19 11.17 3.47 7.01
N LYS A 20 10.73 2.69 6.03
CA LYS A 20 11.50 2.37 4.82
C LYS A 20 10.57 2.20 3.62
N PHE A 21 10.94 2.85 2.51
CA PHE A 21 10.27 2.75 1.22
C PHE A 21 11.22 2.16 0.18
N VAL A 22 10.77 1.13 -0.55
CA VAL A 22 11.50 0.56 -1.69
C VAL A 22 10.58 0.53 -2.89
N TYR A 23 11.14 0.91 -4.05
CA TYR A 23 10.49 0.76 -5.34
C TYR A 23 11.44 0.15 -6.35
N ALA A 24 11.05 -1.01 -6.88
CA ALA A 24 11.75 -1.70 -7.94
C ALA A 24 10.83 -1.78 -9.16
N ILE A 25 11.00 -0.85 -10.10
CA ILE A 25 10.16 -0.75 -11.30
C ILE A 25 10.24 -2.00 -12.17
N ASP A 26 11.44 -2.54 -12.39
CA ASP A 26 11.66 -3.70 -13.25
C ASP A 26 11.00 -4.96 -12.68
N GLU A 27 10.90 -5.04 -11.36
CA GLU A 27 10.22 -6.11 -10.63
C GLU A 27 8.73 -5.82 -10.43
N LYS A 28 8.27 -4.62 -10.79
CA LYS A 28 6.94 -4.09 -10.46
C LYS A 28 6.61 -4.33 -9.00
N LYS A 29 7.42 -3.77 -8.11
CA LYS A 29 7.37 -4.05 -6.68
C LYS A 29 7.52 -2.79 -5.83
N ILE A 30 6.66 -2.68 -4.81
CA ILE A 30 6.76 -1.70 -3.72
C ILE A 30 6.88 -2.45 -2.40
N GLU A 31 7.79 -2.00 -1.53
CA GLU A 31 7.90 -2.46 -0.15
C GLU A 31 7.79 -1.28 0.82
N LEU A 32 6.93 -1.40 1.82
CA LEU A 32 6.72 -0.42 2.89
C LEU A 32 7.01 -1.08 4.23
N SER A 33 8.03 -0.62 4.95
CA SER A 33 8.32 -1.12 6.31
C SER A 33 7.74 -0.21 7.39
N PHE A 34 7.06 -0.77 8.37
CA PHE A 34 6.40 -0.07 9.48
C PHE A 34 6.21 -1.00 10.70
N ASP A 35 5.74 -0.44 11.81
CA ASP A 35 5.80 -1.05 13.14
C ASP A 35 4.39 -1.23 13.75
N GLY A 36 3.47 -1.85 13.01
CA GLY A 36 2.11 -2.03 13.51
C GLY A 36 1.13 -2.45 12.43
N PHE A 37 0.22 -3.37 12.75
CA PHE A 37 -0.96 -3.61 11.93
C PHE A 37 -2.06 -4.22 12.79
N TYR A 38 -3.29 -4.18 12.32
CA TYR A 38 -4.43 -4.73 13.05
C TYR A 38 -4.99 -5.96 12.34
N ASP A 39 -5.16 -7.07 13.05
CA ASP A 39 -5.79 -8.30 12.56
C ASP A 39 -7.31 -8.19 12.69
N LEU A 40 -8.00 -8.15 11.56
CA LEU A 40 -9.46 -7.97 11.51
C LEU A 40 -10.24 -9.23 11.87
N GLU A 41 -9.62 -10.43 11.80
CA GLU A 41 -10.30 -11.67 12.18
C GLU A 41 -10.24 -11.92 13.68
N LYS A 42 -9.12 -11.56 14.30
CA LYS A 42 -8.89 -11.73 15.74
C LYS A 42 -9.21 -10.49 16.56
N GLU A 43 -9.45 -9.37 15.89
CA GLU A 43 -9.71 -8.06 16.50
C GLU A 43 -8.57 -7.61 17.42
N GLU A 44 -7.32 -7.85 17.03
CA GLU A 44 -6.12 -7.53 17.82
C GLU A 44 -5.13 -6.63 17.10
N GLY A 45 -4.53 -5.70 17.85
CA GLY A 45 -3.40 -4.90 17.38
C GLY A 45 -2.09 -5.66 17.52
N ILE A 46 -1.31 -5.74 16.45
CA ILE A 46 -0.01 -6.42 16.41
C ILE A 46 1.07 -5.37 16.25
N ASN A 47 1.80 -5.10 17.34
CA ASN A 47 2.94 -4.18 17.32
C ASN A 47 4.23 -4.95 17.00
N ARG A 48 4.48 -5.16 15.71
CA ARG A 48 5.69 -5.84 15.22
C ARG A 48 6.15 -5.22 13.92
N LYS A 49 7.47 -5.09 13.78
CA LYS A 49 8.12 -4.68 12.53
C LYS A 49 7.71 -5.60 11.39
N CYS A 50 7.22 -5.01 10.31
CA CYS A 50 6.76 -5.75 9.17
C CYS A 50 7.00 -4.98 7.87
N ILE A 51 6.81 -5.68 6.76
CA ILE A 51 6.95 -5.14 5.40
C ILE A 51 5.66 -5.48 4.65
N LEU A 52 4.91 -4.46 4.24
CA LEU A 52 3.85 -4.61 3.24
C LEU A 52 4.50 -4.64 1.86
N ILE A 53 4.23 -5.70 1.11
CA ILE A 53 4.74 -5.89 -0.24
C ILE A 53 3.56 -5.94 -1.20
N ILE A 54 3.62 -5.09 -2.23
CA ILE A 54 2.71 -5.10 -3.37
C ILE A 54 3.57 -5.34 -4.60
N GLU A 55 3.26 -6.36 -5.39
CA GLU A 55 4.09 -6.72 -6.54
C GLU A 55 3.32 -7.35 -7.70
N GLY A 56 3.98 -7.46 -8.86
CA GLY A 56 3.48 -8.23 -10.00
C GLY A 56 2.24 -7.64 -10.68
N TRP A 57 1.94 -6.37 -10.46
CA TRP A 57 0.75 -5.73 -11.05
C TRP A 57 0.80 -5.71 -12.58
N SER A 58 -0.38 -5.83 -13.19
CA SER A 58 -0.51 -5.65 -14.64
C SER A 58 -0.37 -4.19 -15.05
N LYS A 59 -0.93 -3.29 -14.24
CA LYS A 59 -0.91 -1.83 -14.40
C LYS A 59 -0.95 -1.16 -13.02
N ALA A 60 -0.29 -0.02 -12.88
CA ALA A 60 -0.38 0.82 -11.70
C ALA A 60 -0.67 2.27 -12.11
N LEU A 61 -1.53 2.93 -11.33
CA LEU A 61 -1.96 4.31 -11.55
C LEU A 61 -1.75 5.13 -10.28
N SER A 62 -1.55 6.42 -10.44
CA SER A 62 -1.49 7.38 -9.32
C SER A 62 -2.31 8.63 -9.60
N ARG A 63 -2.82 9.25 -8.54
CA ARG A 63 -3.51 10.54 -8.56
C ARG A 63 -3.02 11.38 -7.40
N LEU A 64 -2.45 12.54 -7.70
CA LEU A 64 -2.08 13.55 -6.69
C LEU A 64 -3.30 14.36 -6.29
N TYR A 65 -3.60 14.49 -4.99
CA TYR A 65 -4.65 15.39 -4.51
C TYR A 65 -4.28 16.88 -4.76
N PRO A 66 -5.21 17.75 -5.17
CA PRO A 66 -6.64 17.55 -5.41
C PRO A 66 -7.01 17.21 -6.86
N ASN A 67 -6.06 16.75 -7.68
CA ASN A 67 -6.34 16.45 -9.09
C ASN A 67 -7.37 15.31 -9.19
N SER A 68 -8.22 15.37 -10.22
CA SER A 68 -9.29 14.39 -10.43
C SER A 68 -8.89 13.21 -11.31
N LYS A 69 -7.79 13.31 -12.05
CA LYS A 69 -7.35 12.32 -13.04
C LYS A 69 -6.29 11.38 -12.47
N PHE A 70 -6.39 10.11 -12.86
CA PHE A 70 -5.35 9.12 -12.67
C PHE A 70 -4.40 9.10 -13.86
N ASP A 71 -3.12 9.09 -13.58
CA ASP A 71 -2.02 8.92 -14.54
C ASP A 71 -1.22 7.65 -14.20
N ASN A 72 -0.19 7.34 -14.98
CA ASN A 72 0.75 6.28 -14.62
C ASN A 72 1.34 6.54 -13.23
N LEU A 73 1.64 5.46 -12.50
CA LEU A 73 2.20 5.52 -11.14
C LEU A 73 3.36 6.53 -11.03
N GLU A 74 4.27 6.50 -12.00
CA GLU A 74 5.49 7.31 -12.06
C GLU A 74 5.25 8.82 -12.21
N SER A 75 4.09 9.21 -12.76
CA SER A 75 3.77 10.63 -12.97
C SER A 75 3.70 11.44 -11.68
N ASN A 76 3.36 10.78 -10.57
CA ASN A 76 3.18 11.42 -9.27
C ASN A 76 4.10 10.81 -8.20
N PHE A 77 5.19 10.15 -8.60
CA PHE A 77 6.02 9.36 -7.70
C PHE A 77 6.70 10.20 -6.60
N GLY A 78 6.77 9.64 -5.39
CA GLY A 78 7.39 10.27 -4.23
C GLY A 78 7.72 9.25 -3.14
N ILE A 79 8.56 9.64 -2.18
CA ILE A 79 8.94 8.77 -1.05
C ILE A 79 7.77 8.69 -0.09
N ILE A 80 7.08 7.55 -0.06
CA ILE A 80 5.96 7.29 0.83
C ILE A 80 6.47 7.30 2.28
N SER A 81 5.85 8.13 3.12
CA SER A 81 6.14 8.30 4.54
C SER A 81 5.03 7.78 5.44
N MET A 82 3.81 7.57 4.90
CA MET A 82 2.67 7.09 5.67
C MET A 82 1.68 6.35 4.78
N ILE A 83 1.18 5.23 5.27
CA ILE A 83 0.00 4.56 4.73
C ILE A 83 -1.21 5.20 5.43
N VAL A 84 -2.09 5.83 4.66
CA VAL A 84 -3.30 6.46 5.22
C VAL A 84 -4.45 5.46 5.22
N ALA A 85 -4.63 4.76 4.11
CA ALA A 85 -5.66 3.75 3.98
C ALA A 85 -5.26 2.72 2.91
N VAL A 86 -5.71 1.48 3.09
CA VAL A 86 -5.65 0.43 2.07
C VAL A 86 -7.02 -0.21 1.94
N ASN A 87 -7.46 -0.42 0.70
CA ASN A 87 -8.72 -1.09 0.38
C ASN A 87 -8.51 -2.05 -0.80
N VAL A 88 -9.38 -3.05 -0.89
CA VAL A 88 -9.38 -4.03 -1.98
C VAL A 88 -10.77 -4.12 -2.56
N GLU A 89 -10.89 -3.93 -3.88
CA GLU A 89 -12.13 -4.08 -4.62
C GLU A 89 -11.84 -4.73 -5.97
N HIS A 90 -12.62 -5.72 -6.38
CA HIS A 90 -12.55 -6.33 -7.72
C HIS A 90 -11.13 -6.72 -8.19
N ASP A 91 -10.32 -7.37 -7.34
CA ASP A 91 -8.91 -7.72 -7.61
C ASP A 91 -7.96 -6.53 -7.84
N GLU A 92 -8.37 -5.34 -7.42
CA GLU A 92 -7.57 -4.13 -7.43
C GLU A 92 -7.27 -3.70 -5.98
N ILE A 93 -6.09 -3.12 -5.80
CA ILE A 93 -5.68 -2.54 -4.53
C ILE A 93 -5.70 -1.03 -4.67
N TYR A 94 -6.43 -0.39 -3.77
CA TYR A 94 -6.54 1.04 -3.63
C TYR A 94 -5.78 1.45 -2.37
N MET A 95 -4.84 2.37 -2.50
CA MET A 95 -4.03 2.82 -1.38
C MET A 95 -3.94 4.34 -1.39
N THR A 96 -4.28 4.96 -0.26
CA THR A 96 -4.03 6.38 -0.04
C THR A 96 -2.78 6.51 0.82
N VAL A 97 -1.82 7.31 0.36
CA VAL A 97 -0.52 7.50 1.02
C VAL A 97 -0.16 8.96 1.11
N SER A 98 0.70 9.27 2.09
CA SER A 98 1.39 10.55 2.20
C SER A 98 2.87 10.36 1.91
N THR A 99 3.51 11.38 1.35
CA THR A 99 4.97 11.41 1.14
C THR A 99 5.68 12.35 2.09
N ILE A 100 7.00 12.22 2.16
CA ILE A 100 7.86 13.02 3.05
C ILE A 100 7.79 14.53 2.76
N ASP A 101 7.39 14.92 1.55
CA ASP A 101 7.18 16.32 1.15
C ASP A 101 5.72 16.78 1.28
N ASN A 102 4.93 16.09 2.11
CA ASN A 102 3.55 16.41 2.46
C ASN A 102 2.60 16.44 1.26
N ARG A 103 2.82 15.58 0.28
CA ARG A 103 1.88 15.32 -0.82
C ARG A 103 1.06 14.08 -0.50
N HIS A 104 -0.20 14.09 -0.93
CA HIS A 104 -1.13 12.97 -0.75
C HIS A 104 -1.51 12.37 -2.10
N TYR A 105 -1.49 11.04 -2.18
CA TYR A 105 -1.75 10.31 -3.42
C TYR A 105 -2.70 9.17 -3.18
N ASP A 106 -3.51 8.92 -4.20
CA ASP A 106 -4.16 7.64 -4.37
C ASP A 106 -3.38 6.81 -5.39
N LEU A 107 -3.13 5.57 -5.03
CA LEU A 107 -2.48 4.56 -5.85
C LEU A 107 -3.49 3.46 -6.15
N ILE A 108 -3.50 3.00 -7.39
CA ILE A 108 -4.31 1.84 -7.81
C ILE A 108 -3.40 0.83 -8.47
N PHE A 109 -3.47 -0.42 -8.00
CA PHE A 109 -2.74 -1.54 -8.59
C PHE A 109 -3.73 -2.58 -9.13
N LEU A 110 -3.60 -2.93 -10.41
CA LEU A 110 -4.50 -3.87 -11.10
C LEU A 110 -3.91 -5.27 -11.10
N LYS A 111 -4.65 -6.24 -10.53
CA LYS A 111 -4.23 -7.65 -10.36
C LYS A 111 -2.86 -7.82 -9.70
N PRO A 112 -2.53 -7.10 -8.61
CA PRO A 112 -1.28 -7.30 -7.89
C PRO A 112 -1.35 -8.55 -7.00
N SER A 113 -0.17 -9.00 -6.55
CA SER A 113 -0.06 -9.77 -5.31
C SER A 113 0.23 -8.82 -4.15
N MET A 114 -0.39 -9.07 -3.00
CA MET A 114 -0.13 -8.29 -1.78
C MET A 114 -0.02 -9.20 -0.56
N TYR A 115 1.05 -9.01 0.21
CA TYR A 115 1.32 -9.79 1.40
C TYR A 115 2.16 -9.02 2.41
N ILE A 116 2.07 -9.43 3.68
CA ILE A 116 2.93 -8.91 4.75
C ILE A 116 4.04 -9.91 5.07
N SER A 117 5.26 -9.40 5.29
CA SER A 117 6.38 -10.16 5.85
C SER A 117 6.74 -9.61 7.22
N LEU A 118 6.78 -10.49 8.22
CA LEU A 118 7.24 -10.12 9.56
C LEU A 118 8.77 -10.11 9.59
N ILE A 119 9.35 -9.14 10.30
CA ILE A 119 10.80 -9.06 10.58
C ILE A 119 11.08 -9.64 11.98
#